data_AF-A0A2P6TU69-F1
#
_entry.id   AF-A0A2P6TU69-F1
#
_cell.length_a   1.000
_cell.length_b   1.000
_cell.length_c   1.000
_cell.angle_alpha   90.00
_cell.angle_beta   90.00
_cell.angle_gamma   90.00
#
_symmetry.space_group_name_H-M   'P 1'
#
loop_
_entity.id
_entity.type
_entity.pdbx_description
1 polymer ?
#
loop_
_entity_poly.entity_id
_entity_poly.type
_entity_poly.pdbx_seq_one_letter_code
_entity_poly.pdbx_strand_id
1 'polypeptide(L)'
;MRPGTVRHSGLTSIPAAAVAEYTGGSVECLVQAHALDAGPFGSTTAARQALVDTLRRQVESMRRNPEAALDNCSCTLRHAFDCPQLAAALVSSGLLDSMLAAAQARHTTAGRAAREMVARLPDQGLAVLIGLQVGARHTGQTAGSCAATQEAAQQCEAAAASLEAALNALTDRPVAQRAQLYPSKLKPLAQAVAAALETFWEAQEVSKERALELARGSATRSCANLHCTNVGAVGGPSAGQQQGSSRCAACRAVWYCGTACSHADWLPSHRRVCKALAAARQLKKRRRPQQQPSSSSRPEAPRA
;
A
#
# COMPACT_ATOMS: atom_id res chain seq x y z
N MET A 1 -51.49 -33.24 27.89
CA MET A 1 -50.57 -32.12 28.21
C MET A 1 -50.30 -31.36 26.92
N ARG A 2 -50.59 -30.04 26.86
CA ARG A 2 -50.38 -29.21 25.66
C ARG A 2 -48.97 -28.61 25.68
N PRO A 3 -48.25 -28.56 24.54
CA PRO A 3 -46.93 -27.94 24.47
C PRO A 3 -47.04 -26.42 24.55
N GLY A 4 -46.25 -25.84 25.45
CA GLY A 4 -46.21 -24.41 25.73
C GLY A 4 -45.52 -23.60 24.63
N THR A 5 -46.14 -22.49 24.29
CA THR A 5 -45.59 -21.41 23.46
C THR A 5 -44.42 -20.71 24.16
N VAL A 6 -43.21 -20.87 23.62
CA VAL A 6 -42.04 -20.06 23.98
C VAL A 6 -42.19 -18.69 23.31
N ARG A 7 -42.30 -17.63 24.10
CA ARG A 7 -42.27 -16.24 23.62
C ARG A 7 -40.83 -15.87 23.25
N HIS A 8 -40.57 -15.69 21.96
CA HIS A 8 -39.37 -15.01 21.50
C HIS A 8 -39.50 -13.51 21.79
N SER A 9 -38.78 -13.03 22.80
CA SER A 9 -38.60 -11.60 23.05
C SER A 9 -37.85 -10.98 21.87
N GLY A 10 -38.48 -9.99 21.24
CA GLY A 10 -37.94 -9.26 20.09
C GLY A 10 -36.68 -8.49 20.44
N LEU A 11 -35.53 -9.09 20.19
CA LEU A 11 -34.31 -8.35 19.86
C LEU A 11 -34.47 -7.89 18.41
N THR A 12 -34.92 -6.64 18.25
CA THR A 12 -34.85 -5.92 16.99
C THR A 12 -33.45 -6.03 16.41
N SER A 13 -33.37 -6.54 15.19
CA SER A 13 -32.16 -6.70 14.40
C SER A 13 -31.33 -5.41 14.38
N ILE A 14 -30.20 -5.41 15.07
CA ILE A 14 -29.17 -4.40 14.86
C ILE A 14 -28.68 -4.60 13.41
N PRO A 15 -28.73 -3.58 12.54
CA PRO A 15 -28.28 -3.72 11.16
C PRO A 15 -26.81 -4.18 11.15
N ALA A 16 -26.47 -5.16 10.29
CA ALA A 16 -25.12 -5.73 10.23
C ALA A 16 -24.01 -4.68 10.03
N ALA A 17 -24.32 -3.53 9.41
CA ALA A 17 -23.42 -2.38 9.31
C ALA A 17 -23.10 -1.73 10.67
N ALA A 18 -24.07 -1.69 11.59
CA ALA A 18 -23.85 -1.20 12.96
C ALA A 18 -23.10 -2.21 13.83
N VAL A 19 -23.17 -3.51 13.53
CA VAL A 19 -22.35 -4.55 14.19
C VAL A 19 -20.91 -4.54 13.66
N ALA A 20 -20.71 -4.22 12.38
CA ALA A 20 -19.39 -4.05 11.77
C ALA A 20 -18.64 -2.81 12.31
N GLU A 21 -19.36 -1.73 12.63
CA GLU A 21 -18.77 -0.57 13.34
C GLU A 21 -18.41 -0.87 14.82
N TYR A 22 -19.02 -1.90 15.41
CA TYR A 22 -18.91 -2.19 16.85
C TYR A 22 -17.88 -3.27 17.21
N THR A 23 -17.35 -4.00 16.22
CA THR A 23 -16.40 -5.09 16.46
C THR A 23 -15.03 -4.74 15.90
N GLY A 24 -13.98 -4.84 16.74
CA GLY A 24 -12.60 -4.58 16.34
C GLY A 24 -12.10 -5.40 15.14
N GLY A 25 -12.81 -6.48 14.79
CA GLY A 25 -12.55 -7.28 13.60
C GLY A 25 -12.60 -6.51 12.28
N SER A 26 -13.41 -5.44 12.15
CA SER A 26 -13.41 -4.65 10.91
C SER A 26 -12.11 -3.88 10.72
N VAL A 27 -11.42 -3.49 11.80
CA VAL A 27 -10.15 -2.74 11.74
C VAL A 27 -9.02 -3.65 11.40
N GLU A 28 -8.95 -4.78 12.10
CA GLU A 28 -7.94 -5.79 11.84
C GLU A 28 -8.03 -6.26 10.40
N CYS A 29 -9.22 -6.55 9.87
CA CYS A 29 -9.37 -6.90 8.45
C CYS A 29 -8.94 -5.78 7.50
N LEU A 30 -9.21 -4.50 7.80
CA LEU A 30 -8.78 -3.37 6.96
C LEU A 30 -7.27 -3.15 7.03
N VAL A 31 -6.68 -3.22 8.22
CA VAL A 31 -5.23 -3.09 8.46
C VAL A 31 -4.49 -4.27 7.83
N GLN A 32 -5.05 -5.47 7.92
CA GLN A 32 -4.47 -6.67 7.34
C GLN A 32 -4.64 -6.69 5.82
N ALA A 33 -5.82 -6.32 5.29
CA ALA A 33 -5.99 -6.10 3.85
C ALA A 33 -5.00 -5.05 3.35
N HIS A 34 -4.79 -3.98 4.11
CA HIS A 34 -3.83 -2.92 3.80
C HIS A 34 -2.37 -3.39 3.85
N ALA A 35 -2.00 -4.21 4.82
CA ALA A 35 -0.67 -4.79 4.93
C ALA A 35 -0.40 -5.85 3.84
N LEU A 36 -1.45 -6.52 3.35
CA LEU A 36 -1.36 -7.60 2.37
C LEU A 36 -1.49 -7.13 0.91
N ASP A 37 -2.30 -6.11 0.63
CA ASP A 37 -2.38 -5.50 -0.71
C ASP A 37 -1.18 -4.59 -0.90
N ALA A 38 -0.10 -5.15 -1.45
CA ALA A 38 1.11 -4.47 -1.91
C ALA A 38 0.86 -3.50 -3.09
N GLY A 39 -0.24 -2.74 -3.05
CA GLY A 39 -0.61 -1.74 -4.03
C GLY A 39 0.37 -0.56 -4.06
N PRO A 40 0.34 0.25 -5.13
CA PRO A 40 1.17 1.44 -5.23
C PRO A 40 0.90 2.34 -4.03
N PHE A 41 1.94 2.68 -3.27
CA PHE A 41 1.82 3.29 -1.95
C PHE A 41 2.37 4.72 -1.95
N GLY A 42 1.75 5.60 -2.71
CA GLY A 42 1.97 7.05 -2.63
C GLY A 42 1.11 7.68 -1.53
N SER A 43 1.58 8.81 -0.98
CA SER A 43 0.83 9.61 0.00
C SER A 43 -0.57 9.99 -0.52
N THR A 44 -0.71 10.09 -1.85
CA THR A 44 -1.89 10.51 -2.62
C THR A 44 -2.87 9.38 -2.97
N THR A 45 -2.61 8.15 -2.55
CA THR A 45 -3.46 7.01 -2.97
C THR A 45 -4.79 6.99 -2.23
N ALA A 46 -5.88 6.72 -2.96
CA ALA A 46 -7.23 6.65 -2.38
C ALA A 46 -7.34 5.58 -1.27
N ALA A 47 -6.60 4.48 -1.39
CA ALA A 47 -6.56 3.41 -0.38
C ALA A 47 -5.94 3.89 0.94
N ARG A 48 -4.81 4.61 0.89
CA ARG A 48 -4.19 5.21 2.08
C ARG A 48 -5.12 6.23 2.73
N GLN A 49 -5.74 7.11 1.93
CA GLN A 49 -6.67 8.11 2.46
C GLN A 49 -7.88 7.46 3.15
N ALA A 50 -8.48 6.44 2.53
CA ALA A 50 -9.60 5.71 3.11
C ALA A 50 -9.23 5.03 4.45
N LEU A 51 -8.00 4.48 4.55
CA LEU A 51 -7.51 3.94 5.81
C LEU A 51 -7.36 5.04 6.88
N VAL A 52 -6.68 6.13 6.56
CA VAL A 52 -6.45 7.25 7.49
C VAL A 52 -7.78 7.82 7.99
N ASP A 53 -8.75 8.04 7.10
CA ASP A 53 -10.07 8.54 7.47
C ASP A 53 -10.86 7.55 8.32
N THR A 54 -10.69 6.26 8.09
CA THR A 54 -11.30 5.22 8.93
C THR A 54 -10.69 5.23 10.32
N LEU A 55 -9.36 5.21 10.45
CA LEU A 55 -8.67 5.27 11.73
C LEU A 55 -8.98 6.57 12.49
N ARG A 56 -9.08 7.70 11.79
CA ARG A 56 -9.46 8.99 12.40
C ARG A 56 -10.85 8.94 13.02
N ARG A 57 -11.85 8.44 12.29
CA ARG A 57 -13.22 8.25 12.82
C ARG A 57 -13.24 7.35 14.05
N GLN A 58 -12.36 6.36 14.11
CA GLN A 58 -12.24 5.49 15.28
C GLN A 58 -11.62 6.19 16.48
N VAL A 59 -10.54 6.95 16.26
CA VAL A 59 -9.94 7.79 17.30
C VAL A 59 -10.97 8.78 17.85
N GLU A 60 -11.80 9.38 17.00
CA GLU A 60 -12.89 10.26 17.42
C GLU A 60 -13.98 9.51 18.21
N SER A 61 -14.29 8.27 17.82
CA SER A 61 -15.24 7.41 18.53
C SER A 61 -14.76 6.95 19.92
N MET A 62 -13.46 7.05 20.25
CA MET A 62 -12.92 6.75 21.59
C MET A 62 -13.64 7.50 22.70
N ARG A 63 -14.27 8.65 22.40
CA ARG A 63 -15.08 9.39 23.38
C ARG A 63 -16.31 8.59 23.83
N ARG A 64 -16.92 7.84 22.91
CA ARG A 64 -18.18 7.09 23.11
C ARG A 64 -17.95 5.67 23.60
N ASN A 65 -16.95 4.96 23.07
CA ASN A 65 -16.62 3.60 23.47
C ASN A 65 -15.09 3.43 23.63
N PRO A 66 -14.54 3.65 24.84
CA PRO A 66 -13.10 3.71 25.04
C PRO A 66 -12.42 2.34 24.95
N GLU A 67 -13.07 1.25 25.39
CA GLU A 67 -12.43 -0.08 25.43
C GLU A 67 -12.18 -0.63 24.02
N ALA A 68 -13.23 -0.70 23.18
CA ALA A 68 -13.11 -1.18 21.81
C ALA A 68 -12.11 -0.35 20.99
N ALA A 69 -12.06 0.95 21.23
CA ALA A 69 -11.16 1.83 20.50
C ALA A 69 -9.70 1.75 20.99
N LEU A 70 -9.45 1.47 22.27
CA LEU A 70 -8.11 1.16 22.79
C LEU A 70 -7.58 -0.16 22.20
N ASP A 71 -8.42 -1.19 22.10
CA ASP A 71 -8.07 -2.45 21.44
C ASP A 71 -7.69 -2.23 19.98
N ASN A 72 -8.48 -1.43 19.24
CA ASN A 72 -8.18 -1.09 17.85
C ASN A 72 -6.88 -0.29 17.71
N CYS A 73 -6.60 0.66 18.61
CA CYS A 73 -5.33 1.38 18.63
C CYS A 73 -4.16 0.42 18.88
N SER A 74 -4.28 -0.47 19.87
CA SER A 74 -3.25 -1.46 20.21
C SER A 74 -2.96 -2.42 19.06
N CYS A 75 -4.01 -2.90 18.38
CA CYS A 75 -3.90 -3.72 17.17
C CYS A 75 -3.20 -2.95 16.05
N THR A 76 -3.66 -1.73 15.75
CA THR A 76 -3.10 -0.89 14.67
C THR A 76 -1.62 -0.59 14.89
N LEU A 77 -1.22 -0.21 16.11
CA LEU A 77 0.18 0.08 16.43
C LEU A 77 1.07 -1.16 16.34
N ARG A 78 0.55 -2.34 16.69
CA ARG A 78 1.29 -3.60 16.54
C ARG A 78 1.57 -3.92 15.07
N HIS A 79 0.58 -3.75 14.20
CA HIS A 79 0.78 -3.95 12.76
C HIS A 79 1.69 -2.87 12.14
N ALA A 80 1.63 -1.64 12.64
CA ALA A 80 2.48 -0.56 12.16
C ALA A 80 3.97 -0.82 12.43
N PHE A 81 4.32 -1.63 13.44
CA PHE A 81 5.71 -2.06 13.65
C PHE A 81 6.27 -2.84 12.46
N ASP A 82 5.49 -3.80 11.92
CA ASP A 82 5.91 -4.66 10.81
C ASP A 82 5.63 -4.05 9.43
N CYS A 83 4.84 -2.99 9.36
CA CYS A 83 4.41 -2.33 8.12
C CYS A 83 4.85 -0.86 8.10
N PRO A 84 6.01 -0.53 7.49
CA PRO A 84 6.52 0.84 7.49
C PRO A 84 5.60 1.82 6.74
N GLN A 85 4.80 1.34 5.80
CA GLN A 85 3.75 2.10 5.13
C GLN A 85 2.68 2.58 6.10
N LEU A 86 2.19 1.68 6.96
CA LEU A 86 1.23 2.02 7.99
C LEU A 86 1.85 2.94 9.04
N ALA A 87 3.08 2.66 9.49
CA ALA A 87 3.79 3.55 10.40
C ALA A 87 3.94 4.97 9.83
N ALA A 88 4.37 5.10 8.58
CA ALA A 88 4.51 6.39 7.90
C ALA A 88 3.17 7.11 7.83
N ALA A 89 2.09 6.42 7.42
CA ALA A 89 0.76 6.99 7.36
C ALA A 89 0.25 7.47 8.73
N LEU A 90 0.48 6.70 9.80
CA LEU A 90 0.10 7.11 11.16
C LEU A 90 0.84 8.37 11.62
N VAL A 91 2.12 8.47 11.32
CA VAL A 91 2.97 9.60 11.71
C VAL A 91 2.65 10.84 10.89
N SER A 92 2.58 10.74 9.56
CA SER A 92 2.36 11.90 8.69
C SER A 92 0.93 12.45 8.78
N SER A 93 -0.05 11.60 9.09
CA SER A 93 -1.44 12.04 9.33
C SER A 93 -1.70 12.61 10.73
N GLY A 94 -0.74 12.51 11.65
CA GLY A 94 -0.92 12.87 13.07
C GLY A 94 -1.83 11.91 13.85
N LEU A 95 -2.17 10.74 13.28
CA LEU A 95 -2.95 9.72 13.98
C LEU A 95 -2.20 9.13 15.17
N LEU A 96 -0.88 8.92 15.05
CA LEU A 96 -0.06 8.45 16.17
C LEU A 96 -0.14 9.41 17.35
N ASP A 97 -0.01 10.72 17.11
CA ASP A 97 -0.17 11.76 18.12
C ASP A 97 -1.55 11.68 18.79
N SER A 98 -2.60 11.54 17.99
CA SER A 98 -3.98 11.52 18.45
C SER A 98 -4.26 10.28 19.31
N MET A 99 -3.72 9.11 18.92
CA MET A 99 -3.82 7.87 19.67
C MET A 99 -3.09 7.98 21.03
N LEU A 100 -1.86 8.50 21.04
CA LEU A 100 -1.08 8.67 22.27
C LEU A 100 -1.70 9.71 23.22
N ALA A 101 -2.18 10.84 22.68
CA ALA A 101 -2.86 11.86 23.48
C ALA A 101 -4.18 11.34 24.08
N ALA A 102 -4.97 10.59 23.31
CA ALA A 102 -6.20 9.98 23.80
C ALA A 102 -5.93 8.94 24.89
N ALA A 103 -4.88 8.13 24.73
CA ALA A 103 -4.44 7.19 25.76
C ALA A 103 -4.06 7.91 27.06
N GLN A 104 -3.26 8.97 26.97
CA GLN A 104 -2.80 9.72 28.13
C GLN A 104 -3.95 10.40 28.88
N ALA A 105 -4.92 10.98 28.16
CA ALA A 105 -6.10 11.58 28.76
C ALA A 105 -6.97 10.56 29.53
N ARG A 106 -6.95 9.29 29.12
CA ARG A 106 -7.74 8.22 29.73
C ARG A 106 -7.06 7.55 30.92
N HIS A 107 -5.74 7.62 31.02
CA HIS A 107 -4.97 6.98 32.10
C HIS A 107 -5.48 7.37 33.50
N THR A 108 -5.99 8.60 33.67
CA THR A 108 -6.52 9.09 34.96
C THR A 108 -7.95 8.62 35.25
N THR A 109 -8.76 8.38 34.22
CA THR A 109 -10.20 8.05 34.35
C THR A 109 -10.54 6.57 34.18
N ALA A 110 -9.61 5.78 33.63
CA ALA A 110 -9.86 4.40 33.25
C ALA A 110 -10.00 3.45 34.46
N GLY A 111 -10.84 2.42 34.32
CA GLY A 111 -10.87 1.27 35.23
C GLY A 111 -9.60 0.43 35.15
N ARG A 112 -9.40 -0.50 36.09
CA ARG A 112 -8.13 -1.26 36.24
C ARG A 112 -7.68 -1.96 34.94
N ALA A 113 -8.58 -2.67 34.26
CA ALA A 113 -8.24 -3.38 33.02
C ALA A 113 -7.82 -2.42 31.89
N ALA A 114 -8.57 -1.33 31.70
CA ALA A 114 -8.25 -0.31 30.70
C ALA A 114 -6.93 0.43 31.00
N ARG A 115 -6.54 0.58 32.27
CA ARG A 115 -5.23 1.18 32.63
C ARG A 115 -4.06 0.37 32.13
N GLU A 116 -4.14 -0.97 32.18
CA GLU A 116 -3.05 -1.82 31.69
C GLU A 116 -2.88 -1.69 30.18
N MET A 117 -3.98 -1.66 29.42
CA MET A 117 -3.92 -1.42 27.97
C MET A 117 -3.38 -0.04 27.64
N VAL A 118 -3.87 0.99 28.33
CA VAL A 118 -3.40 2.38 28.17
C VAL A 118 -1.90 2.49 28.48
N ALA A 119 -1.41 1.78 29.48
CA ALA A 119 0.01 1.79 29.85
C ALA A 119 0.93 1.17 28.78
N ARG A 120 0.41 0.29 27.92
CA ARG A 120 1.18 -0.34 26.82
C ARG A 120 1.23 0.52 25.56
N LEU A 121 0.29 1.44 25.35
CA LEU A 121 0.22 2.26 24.13
C LEU A 121 1.47 3.13 23.89
N PRO A 122 2.11 3.75 24.91
CA PRO A 122 3.36 4.45 24.71
C PRO A 122 4.50 3.55 24.21
N ASP A 123 4.62 2.33 24.74
CA ASP A 123 5.61 1.35 24.28
C ASP A 123 5.36 0.92 22.84
N GLN A 124 4.10 0.67 22.49
CA GLN A 124 3.71 0.35 21.12
C GLN A 124 3.97 1.53 20.18
N GLY A 125 3.69 2.77 20.60
CA GLY A 125 4.01 3.97 19.83
C GLY A 125 5.50 4.10 19.57
N LEU A 126 6.35 3.77 20.56
CA LEU A 126 7.80 3.73 20.37
C LEU A 126 8.21 2.60 19.42
N ALA A 127 7.58 1.43 19.50
CA ALA A 127 7.81 0.34 18.55
C ALA A 127 7.51 0.79 17.12
N VAL A 128 6.41 1.52 16.88
CA VAL A 128 6.11 2.10 15.55
C VAL A 128 7.26 2.97 15.03
N LEU A 129 7.91 3.76 15.88
CA LEU A 129 9.06 4.58 15.47
C LEU A 129 10.28 3.73 15.09
N ILE A 130 10.51 2.63 15.80
CA ILE A 130 11.57 1.66 15.47
C ILE A 130 11.26 0.99 14.13
N GLY A 131 10.02 0.51 13.93
CA GLY A 131 9.59 -0.11 12.67
C GLY A 131 9.72 0.86 11.48
N LEU A 132 9.32 2.11 11.66
CA LEU A 132 9.48 3.18 10.68
C LEU A 132 10.95 3.41 10.30
N GLN A 133 11.83 3.48 11.30
CA GLN A 133 13.27 3.66 11.15
C GLN A 133 13.94 2.48 10.42
N VAL A 134 13.61 1.25 10.81
CA VAL A 134 14.10 0.02 10.16
C VAL A 134 13.63 -0.05 8.71
N GLY A 135 12.35 0.26 8.46
CA GLY A 135 11.78 0.30 7.12
C GLY A 135 12.47 1.32 6.20
N ALA A 136 12.77 2.51 6.71
CA ALA A 136 13.50 3.54 5.97
C ALA A 136 14.94 3.11 5.61
N ARG A 137 15.66 2.45 6.53
CA ARG A 137 16.99 1.88 6.22
C ARG A 137 16.94 0.80 5.16
N HIS A 138 16.00 -0.13 5.27
CA HIS A 138 15.85 -1.20 4.28
C HIS A 138 15.50 -0.66 2.89
N THR A 139 14.68 0.40 2.86
CA THR A 139 14.35 1.12 1.64
C THR A 139 15.59 1.75 0.99
N GLY A 140 16.48 2.34 1.81
CA GLY A 140 17.77 2.87 1.36
C GLY A 140 18.63 1.83 0.63
N GLN A 141 18.65 0.60 1.14
CA GLN A 141 19.46 -0.51 0.61
C GLN A 141 18.90 -1.14 -0.68
N THR A 142 17.60 -1.00 -0.92
CA THR A 142 16.90 -1.64 -2.05
C THR A 142 16.59 -0.68 -3.20
N ALA A 143 17.18 0.53 -3.16
CA ALA A 143 16.94 1.57 -4.14
C ALA A 143 17.22 1.11 -5.57
N GLY A 144 16.32 1.48 -6.49
CA GLY A 144 16.52 1.26 -7.91
C GLY A 144 17.69 2.09 -8.47
N SER A 145 18.10 1.81 -9.71
CA SER A 145 19.19 2.53 -10.38
C SER A 145 18.82 3.92 -10.90
N CYS A 146 17.59 4.39 -10.71
CA CYS A 146 17.16 5.71 -11.17
C CYS A 146 17.63 6.78 -10.19
N ALA A 147 18.18 7.89 -10.69
CA ALA A 147 18.70 8.98 -9.87
C ALA A 147 17.66 9.49 -8.84
N ALA A 148 16.40 9.66 -9.24
CA ALA A 148 15.33 10.10 -8.34
C ALA A 148 15.07 9.11 -7.19
N THR A 149 15.11 7.79 -7.46
CA THR A 149 14.94 6.79 -6.40
C THR A 149 16.17 6.67 -5.50
N GLN A 150 17.37 6.96 -6.03
CA GLN A 150 18.61 6.99 -5.24
C GLN A 150 18.66 8.18 -4.30
N GLU A 151 18.27 9.36 -4.77
CA GLU A 151 18.20 10.57 -3.95
C GLU A 151 17.19 10.40 -2.80
N ALA A 152 15.98 9.92 -3.11
CA ALA A 152 14.98 9.66 -2.08
C ALA A 152 15.43 8.57 -1.08
N ALA A 153 16.16 7.54 -1.54
CA ALA A 153 16.74 6.52 -0.69
C ALA A 153 17.80 7.08 0.28
N GLN A 154 18.67 7.99 -0.18
CA GLN A 154 19.64 8.68 0.67
C GLN A 154 18.94 9.54 1.73
N GLN A 155 17.85 10.23 1.37
CA GLN A 155 17.04 10.99 2.31
C GLN A 155 16.42 10.07 3.38
N CYS A 156 15.89 8.90 2.99
CA CYS A 156 15.40 7.89 3.94
C CYS A 156 16.49 7.45 4.92
N GLU A 157 17.70 7.15 4.43
CA GLU A 157 18.81 6.70 5.27
C GLU A 157 19.25 7.77 6.27
N ALA A 158 19.41 9.02 5.81
CA ALA A 158 19.79 10.15 6.65
C ALA A 158 18.74 10.46 7.74
N ALA A 159 17.46 10.45 7.38
CA ALA A 159 16.37 10.64 8.32
C ALA A 159 16.31 9.48 9.34
N ALA A 160 16.47 8.24 8.88
CA ALA A 160 16.47 7.06 9.74
C ALA A 160 17.64 7.06 10.74
N ALA A 161 18.83 7.47 10.30
CA ALA A 161 20.00 7.62 11.18
C ALA A 161 19.76 8.67 12.28
N SER A 162 19.12 9.78 11.94
CA SER A 162 18.76 10.84 12.90
C SER A 162 17.75 10.35 13.94
N LEU A 163 16.71 9.62 13.50
CA LEU A 163 15.72 9.04 14.41
C LEU A 163 16.35 7.95 15.30
N GLU A 164 17.19 7.08 14.75
CA GLU A 164 17.89 6.05 15.53
C GLU A 164 18.78 6.65 16.61
N ALA A 165 19.58 7.66 16.28
CA ALA A 165 20.42 8.35 17.26
C ALA A 165 19.58 8.92 18.42
N ALA A 166 18.40 9.48 18.11
CA ALA A 166 17.48 9.98 19.11
C ALA A 166 16.85 8.85 19.95
N LEU A 167 16.49 7.72 19.35
CA LEU A 167 15.95 6.55 20.06
C LEU A 167 17.00 5.92 20.98
N ASN A 168 18.23 5.75 20.50
CA ASN A 168 19.34 5.18 21.27
C ASN A 168 19.69 6.04 22.50
N ALA A 169 19.61 7.37 22.38
CA ALA A 169 19.81 8.28 23.51
C ALA A 169 18.72 8.17 24.61
N LEU A 170 17.68 7.36 24.36
CA LEU A 170 16.55 7.15 25.26
C LEU A 170 16.45 5.72 25.79
N THR A 171 17.30 4.78 25.33
CA THR A 171 17.21 3.35 25.66
C THR A 171 17.15 3.09 27.16
N ASP A 172 17.97 3.78 27.96
CA ASP A 172 18.04 3.59 29.41
C ASP A 172 16.95 4.35 30.19
N ARG A 173 16.08 5.09 29.50
CA ARG A 173 15.04 5.90 30.16
C ARG A 173 13.76 5.10 30.39
N PRO A 174 13.05 5.31 31.52
CA PRO A 174 11.74 4.74 31.74
C PRO A 174 10.75 5.08 30.61
N VAL A 175 9.84 4.17 30.30
CA VAL A 175 8.81 4.32 29.24
C VAL A 175 8.07 5.65 29.35
N ALA A 176 7.64 6.01 30.56
CA ALA A 176 6.91 7.25 30.82
C ALA A 176 7.72 8.50 30.42
N GLN A 177 9.03 8.48 30.66
CA GLN A 177 9.91 9.60 30.29
C GLN A 177 10.16 9.64 28.78
N ARG A 178 10.27 8.47 28.13
CA ARG A 178 10.37 8.38 26.66
C ARG A 178 9.12 8.95 26.00
N ALA A 179 7.94 8.60 26.51
CA ALA A 179 6.65 9.09 26.02
C ALA A 179 6.52 10.62 26.15
N GLN A 180 7.00 11.22 27.24
CA GLN A 180 7.01 12.67 27.42
C GLN A 180 7.90 13.41 26.41
N LEU A 181 8.96 12.77 25.94
CA LEU A 181 9.89 13.31 24.94
C LEU A 181 9.40 13.13 23.50
N TYR A 182 8.32 12.36 23.30
CA TYR A 182 7.79 12.11 21.97
C TYR A 182 7.40 13.41 21.24
N PRO A 183 6.53 14.29 21.79
CA PRO A 183 6.04 15.44 21.03
C PRO A 183 7.13 16.45 20.64
N SER A 184 8.13 16.64 21.51
CA SER A 184 9.15 17.67 21.34
C SER A 184 10.39 17.19 20.58
N LYS A 185 10.80 15.93 20.77
CA LYS A 185 12.07 15.41 20.22
C LYS A 185 11.86 14.35 19.14
N LEU A 186 11.02 13.35 19.38
CA LEU A 186 10.90 12.20 18.48
C LEU A 186 9.94 12.48 17.31
N LYS A 187 8.86 13.20 17.55
CA LYS A 187 7.85 13.54 16.55
C LYS A 187 8.43 14.19 15.29
N PRO A 188 9.21 15.30 15.36
CA PRO A 188 9.72 15.93 14.13
C PRO A 188 10.66 15.00 13.35
N LEU A 189 11.44 14.16 14.05
CA LEU A 189 12.31 13.17 13.41
C LEU A 189 11.50 12.06 12.75
N ALA A 190 10.47 11.55 13.42
CA ALA A 190 9.56 10.56 12.86
C ALA A 190 8.83 11.10 11.63
N GLN A 191 8.37 12.36 11.67
CA GLN A 191 7.75 13.03 10.54
C GLN A 191 8.71 13.18 9.36
N ALA A 192 9.99 13.50 9.61
CA ALA A 192 11.00 13.55 8.57
C ALA A 192 11.22 12.18 7.91
N VAL A 193 11.27 11.09 8.71
CA VAL A 193 11.38 9.72 8.18
C VAL A 193 10.15 9.34 7.36
N ALA A 194 8.94 9.62 7.87
CA ALA A 194 7.70 9.34 7.16
C ALA A 194 7.62 10.09 5.82
N ALA A 195 7.98 11.38 5.79
CA ALA A 195 8.02 12.18 4.58
C ALA A 195 9.05 11.67 3.55
N ALA A 196 10.23 11.24 4.01
CA ALA A 196 11.25 10.65 3.15
C ALA A 196 10.78 9.32 2.52
N LEU A 197 10.14 8.45 3.32
CA LEU A 197 9.55 7.21 2.84
C LEU A 197 8.45 7.45 1.79
N GLU A 198 7.56 8.41 2.04
CA GLU A 198 6.51 8.80 1.09
C GLU A 198 7.09 9.30 -0.23
N THR A 199 8.11 10.17 -0.15
CA THR A 199 8.85 10.67 -1.33
C THR A 199 9.49 9.54 -2.11
N PHE A 200 10.10 8.56 -1.42
CA PHE A 200 10.69 7.40 -2.06
C PHE A 200 9.66 6.54 -2.80
N TRP A 201 8.52 6.24 -2.18
CA TRP A 201 7.48 5.42 -2.83
C TRP A 201 6.88 6.14 -4.03
N GLU A 202 6.66 7.46 -3.95
CA GLU A 202 6.23 8.27 -5.10
C GLU A 202 7.24 8.25 -6.24
N ALA A 203 8.53 8.44 -5.94
CA ALA A 203 9.60 8.32 -6.94
C ALA A 203 9.65 6.92 -7.57
N GLN A 204 9.39 5.87 -6.78
CA GLN A 204 9.33 4.50 -7.26
C GLN A 204 8.14 4.28 -8.22
N GLU A 205 6.96 4.79 -7.89
CA GLU A 205 5.79 4.70 -8.76
C GLU A 205 5.98 5.45 -10.08
N VAL A 206 6.52 6.67 -10.03
CA VAL A 206 6.88 7.41 -11.25
C VAL A 206 7.90 6.64 -12.10
N SER A 207 8.90 6.02 -11.47
CA SER A 207 9.89 5.19 -12.16
C SER A 207 9.25 3.94 -12.80
N LYS A 208 8.34 3.26 -12.10
CA LYS A 208 7.58 2.11 -12.63
C LYS A 208 6.71 2.53 -13.81
N GLU A 209 6.02 3.65 -13.72
CA GLU A 209 5.17 4.17 -14.80
C GLU A 209 5.99 4.53 -16.04
N ARG A 210 7.11 5.25 -15.89
CA ARG A 210 8.04 5.53 -16.98
C ARG A 210 8.60 4.26 -17.61
N ALA A 211 8.99 3.27 -16.81
CA ALA A 211 9.47 1.99 -17.33
C ALA A 211 8.38 1.26 -18.13
N LEU A 212 7.13 1.34 -17.67
CA LEU A 212 5.99 0.75 -18.35
C LEU A 212 5.61 1.49 -19.64
N GLU A 213 5.72 2.82 -19.65
CA GLU A 213 5.54 3.63 -20.85
C GLU A 213 6.61 3.30 -21.91
N LEU A 214 7.89 3.27 -21.52
CA LEU A 214 8.99 2.84 -22.38
C LEU A 214 8.74 1.44 -22.94
N ALA A 215 8.26 0.51 -22.11
CA ALA A 215 7.94 -0.85 -22.53
C ALA A 215 6.74 -0.92 -23.49
N ARG A 216 5.76 -0.03 -23.34
CA ARG A 216 4.66 0.11 -24.30
C ARG A 216 5.15 0.69 -25.63
N GLY A 217 6.05 1.67 -25.59
CA GLY A 217 6.72 2.20 -26.78
C GLY A 217 7.60 1.16 -27.48
N SER A 218 8.32 0.33 -26.74
CA SER A 218 9.10 -0.76 -27.34
C SER A 218 8.20 -1.85 -27.94
N ALA A 219 7.01 -2.07 -27.37
CA ALA A 219 6.02 -3.01 -27.90
C ALA A 219 5.45 -2.61 -29.27
N THR A 220 5.50 -1.33 -29.66
CA THR A 220 5.05 -0.88 -30.99
C THR A 220 6.11 -1.05 -32.07
N ARG A 221 7.36 -1.37 -31.70
CA ARG A 221 8.45 -1.63 -32.64
C ARG A 221 8.38 -3.06 -33.19
N SER A 222 9.11 -3.30 -34.28
CA SER A 222 9.30 -4.64 -34.85
C SER A 222 10.03 -5.61 -33.93
N CYS A 223 10.96 -5.08 -33.12
CA CYS A 223 11.67 -5.78 -32.06
C CYS A 223 11.71 -4.89 -30.81
N ALA A 224 11.36 -5.44 -29.65
CA ALA A 224 11.33 -4.71 -28.38
C ALA A 224 12.72 -4.51 -27.76
N ASN A 225 13.71 -5.32 -28.17
CA ASN A 225 15.10 -5.06 -27.78
C ASN A 225 15.56 -3.75 -28.41
N LEU A 226 15.78 -2.72 -27.58
CA LEU A 226 16.13 -1.39 -28.05
C LEU A 226 17.48 -1.32 -28.76
N HIS A 227 18.37 -2.29 -28.51
CA HIS A 227 19.68 -2.42 -29.15
C HIS A 227 19.66 -3.27 -30.44
N CYS A 228 18.50 -3.76 -30.86
CA CYS A 228 18.40 -4.55 -32.09
C CYS A 228 18.70 -3.67 -33.31
N THR A 229 19.78 -4.00 -34.03
CA THR A 229 20.18 -3.35 -35.28
C THR A 229 19.38 -3.82 -36.50
N ASN A 230 18.53 -4.85 -36.34
CA ASN A 230 17.72 -5.39 -37.41
C ASN A 230 16.50 -4.48 -37.70
N VAL A 231 16.78 -3.35 -38.34
CA VAL A 231 15.78 -2.37 -38.79
C VAL A 231 14.87 -2.91 -39.89
N GLY A 232 15.27 -4.00 -40.56
CA GLY A 232 14.49 -4.69 -41.59
C GLY A 232 13.67 -5.88 -41.09
N ALA A 233 13.65 -6.13 -39.78
CA ALA A 233 12.91 -7.27 -39.23
C ALA A 233 11.42 -7.15 -39.56
N VAL A 234 10.90 -8.14 -40.31
CA VAL A 234 9.47 -8.28 -40.66
C VAL A 234 8.65 -8.79 -39.46
N GLY A 235 9.04 -8.40 -38.25
CA GLY A 235 8.31 -8.66 -37.02
C GLY A 235 7.53 -7.44 -36.59
N GLY A 236 6.47 -7.63 -35.81
CA GLY A 236 5.69 -6.53 -35.25
C GLY A 236 4.18 -6.76 -35.33
N PRO A 237 3.37 -5.87 -34.74
CA PRO A 237 1.92 -6.03 -34.68
C PRO A 237 1.26 -6.27 -36.04
N SER A 238 1.84 -5.67 -37.10
CA SER A 238 1.29 -5.69 -38.46
C SER A 238 1.74 -6.88 -39.32
N ALA A 239 2.86 -7.53 -39.00
CA ALA A 239 3.45 -8.57 -39.86
C ALA A 239 3.04 -10.00 -39.48
N GLY A 240 2.44 -10.20 -38.30
CA GLY A 240 2.06 -11.53 -37.81
C GLY A 240 3.26 -12.41 -37.40
N GLN A 241 2.98 -13.65 -36.98
CA GLN A 241 3.97 -14.58 -36.39
C GLN A 241 4.84 -15.35 -37.40
N GLN A 242 4.86 -14.98 -38.68
CA GLN A 242 5.27 -15.92 -39.74
C GLN A 242 6.62 -15.64 -40.42
N GLN A 243 7.37 -14.62 -39.99
CA GLN A 243 8.69 -14.27 -40.55
C GLN A 243 9.79 -14.17 -39.48
N GLY A 244 9.89 -15.18 -38.61
CA GLY A 244 10.96 -15.27 -37.61
C GLY A 244 10.78 -14.38 -36.38
N SER A 245 9.65 -13.67 -36.25
CA SER A 245 9.33 -12.90 -35.06
C SER A 245 8.48 -13.68 -34.07
N SER A 246 8.85 -13.65 -32.79
CA SER A 246 8.13 -14.31 -31.71
C SER A 246 7.65 -13.29 -30.67
N ARG A 247 6.46 -13.50 -30.14
CA ARG A 247 5.95 -12.72 -29.01
C ARG A 247 6.47 -13.32 -27.71
N CYS A 248 6.70 -12.46 -26.71
CA CYS A 248 6.89 -12.96 -25.35
C CYS A 248 5.69 -13.81 -24.92
N ALA A 249 5.92 -15.07 -24.53
CA ALA A 249 4.84 -16.03 -24.23
C ALA A 249 3.96 -15.57 -23.05
N ALA A 250 4.57 -14.91 -22.06
CA ALA A 250 3.90 -14.43 -20.85
C ALA A 250 3.02 -13.20 -21.13
N CYS A 251 3.63 -12.05 -21.44
CA CYS A 251 2.86 -10.82 -21.63
C CYS A 251 2.14 -10.75 -22.99
N ARG A 252 2.68 -11.40 -24.03
CA ARG A 252 2.29 -11.30 -25.45
C ARG A 252 2.07 -9.87 -25.94
N ALA A 253 2.70 -8.90 -25.28
CA ALA A 253 2.61 -7.48 -25.60
C ALA A 253 3.75 -7.07 -26.54
N VAL A 254 4.95 -7.62 -26.33
CA VAL A 254 6.15 -7.30 -27.10
C VAL A 254 6.51 -8.40 -28.11
N TRP A 255 7.25 -8.00 -29.14
CA TRP A 255 7.79 -8.86 -30.20
C TRP A 255 9.32 -8.85 -30.18
N TYR A 256 9.94 -9.96 -30.56
CA TYR A 256 11.37 -10.08 -30.78
C TYR A 256 11.63 -10.74 -32.14
N CYS A 257 12.69 -10.34 -32.83
CA CYS A 257 13.12 -10.97 -34.09
C CYS A 257 13.81 -12.33 -33.91
N GLY A 258 13.99 -12.78 -32.66
CA GLY A 258 14.68 -14.02 -32.33
C GLY A 258 14.95 -14.15 -30.83
N THR A 259 15.35 -15.35 -30.39
CA THR A 259 15.63 -15.66 -28.98
C THR A 259 16.77 -14.83 -28.42
N ALA A 260 17.82 -14.56 -29.22
CA ALA A 260 18.93 -13.70 -28.83
C ALA A 260 18.47 -12.31 -28.37
N CYS A 261 17.56 -11.67 -29.11
CA CYS A 261 17.01 -10.36 -28.70
C CYS A 261 16.13 -10.47 -27.46
N SER A 262 15.34 -11.54 -27.32
CA SER A 262 14.52 -11.74 -26.12
C SER A 262 15.36 -11.95 -24.86
N HIS A 263 16.48 -12.69 -24.96
CA HIS A 263 17.39 -12.91 -23.85
C HIS A 263 18.16 -11.64 -23.49
N ALA A 264 18.64 -10.91 -24.50
CA ALA A 264 19.35 -9.64 -24.30
C ALA A 264 18.47 -8.60 -23.60
N ASP A 265 17.18 -8.53 -23.94
CA ASP A 265 16.23 -7.59 -23.33
C ASP A 265 15.69 -8.06 -21.97
N TRP A 266 15.77 -9.36 -21.66
CA TRP A 266 15.12 -9.96 -20.49
C TRP A 266 15.58 -9.36 -19.16
N LEU A 267 16.87 -9.45 -18.84
CA LEU A 267 17.40 -8.99 -17.56
C LEU A 267 17.45 -7.45 -17.44
N PRO A 268 17.88 -6.68 -18.45
CA PRO A 268 18.01 -5.24 -18.31
C PRO A 268 16.66 -4.52 -18.20
N SER A 269 15.64 -4.98 -18.92
CA SER A 269 14.39 -4.24 -19.05
C SER A 269 13.13 -5.11 -18.87
N HIS A 270 12.98 -6.19 -19.66
CA HIS A 270 11.67 -6.81 -19.86
C HIS A 270 11.15 -7.53 -18.62
N ARG A 271 12.03 -8.18 -17.84
CA ARG A 271 11.66 -8.93 -16.64
C ARG A 271 10.85 -8.08 -15.65
N ARG A 272 11.21 -6.80 -15.50
CA ARG A 272 10.57 -5.87 -14.55
C ARG A 272 9.16 -5.46 -14.99
N VAL A 273 8.92 -5.38 -16.29
CA VAL A 273 7.67 -4.84 -16.88
C VAL A 273 6.75 -5.92 -17.44
N CYS A 274 7.23 -7.15 -17.67
CA CYS A 274 6.48 -8.24 -18.30
C CYS A 274 5.16 -8.55 -17.57
N LYS A 275 5.19 -8.65 -16.23
CA LYS A 275 3.98 -8.90 -15.43
C LYS A 275 2.98 -7.75 -15.54
N ALA A 276 3.46 -6.51 -15.50
CA ALA A 276 2.61 -5.32 -15.60
C ALA A 276 1.97 -5.19 -17.00
N LEU A 277 2.71 -5.49 -18.06
CA LEU A 277 2.18 -5.57 -19.42
C LEU A 277 1.12 -6.67 -19.57
N ALA A 278 1.35 -7.85 -18.97
CA ALA A 278 0.39 -8.94 -18.96
C ALA A 278 -0.91 -8.54 -18.25
N ALA A 279 -0.82 -7.90 -17.09
CA ALA A 279 -1.97 -7.39 -16.34
C ALA A 279 -2.75 -6.34 -17.14
N ALA A 280 -2.07 -5.38 -17.75
CA ALA A 280 -2.69 -4.37 -18.62
C ALA A 280 -3.46 -5.00 -19.79
N ARG A 281 -2.91 -6.06 -20.41
CA ARG A 281 -3.59 -6.80 -21.47
C ARG A 281 -4.86 -7.51 -20.97
N GLN A 282 -4.80 -8.14 -19.79
CA GLN A 282 -5.95 -8.82 -19.19
C GLN A 282 -7.08 -7.83 -18.87
N LEU A 283 -6.74 -6.66 -18.32
CA LEU A 283 -7.69 -5.57 -18.08
C LEU A 283 -8.37 -5.11 -19.38
N LYS A 284 -7.60 -4.90 -20.46
CA LYS A 284 -8.16 -4.55 -21.78
C LYS A 284 -9.08 -5.65 -22.32
N LYS A 285 -8.74 -6.92 -22.15
CA LYS A 285 -9.59 -8.06 -22.54
C LYS A 285 -10.90 -8.09 -21.75
N ARG A 286 -10.89 -7.79 -20.44
CA ARG A 286 -12.11 -7.73 -19.60
C ARG A 286 -13.05 -6.59 -19.97
N ARG A 287 -12.53 -5.47 -20.49
CA ARG A 287 -13.34 -4.32 -20.95
C ARG A 287 -14.01 -4.54 -22.31
N ARG A 288 -13.42 -5.36 -23.18
CA ARG A 288 -13.90 -5.59 -24.56
C ARG A 288 -15.31 -6.23 -24.66
N PRO A 289 -15.71 -7.22 -23.83
CA PRO A 289 -17.05 -7.80 -23.84
C PRO A 289 -18.18 -6.81 -23.56
N GLN A 290 -17.92 -5.70 -22.86
CA GLN A 290 -18.94 -4.71 -22.50
C GLN A 290 -19.14 -3.63 -23.57
N GLN A 291 -18.24 -3.53 -24.55
CA GLN A 291 -18.28 -2.50 -25.60
C GLN A 291 -18.57 -3.06 -26.99
N GLN A 292 -18.85 -4.36 -27.14
CA GLN A 292 -19.44 -4.84 -28.40
C GLN A 292 -20.91 -4.43 -28.42
N PRO A 293 -21.31 -3.45 -29.26
CA PRO A 293 -22.70 -3.08 -29.40
C PRO A 293 -23.41 -4.23 -30.09
N SER A 294 -24.67 -4.42 -29.71
CA SER A 294 -25.72 -5.14 -30.42
C SER A 294 -26.01 -4.51 -31.80
N SER A 295 -24.99 -4.26 -32.63
CA SER A 295 -25.12 -3.79 -34.01
C SER A 295 -25.33 -4.98 -34.97
N SER A 296 -26.22 -5.91 -34.61
CA SER A 296 -26.73 -6.95 -35.51
C SER A 296 -28.14 -6.63 -36.01
N SER A 297 -28.54 -5.35 -36.06
CA SER A 297 -29.60 -4.90 -36.97
C SER A 297 -28.97 -4.69 -38.35
N ARG A 298 -28.73 -5.81 -39.03
CA ARG A 298 -28.43 -5.82 -40.46
C ARG A 298 -29.69 -5.28 -41.17
N PRO A 299 -29.66 -4.14 -41.88
CA PRO A 299 -30.82 -3.71 -42.64
C PRO A 299 -31.11 -4.77 -43.70
N GLU A 300 -32.29 -5.35 -43.62
CA GLU A 300 -32.81 -6.30 -44.60
C GLU A 300 -32.92 -5.58 -45.94
N ALA A 301 -32.16 -6.02 -46.94
CA ALA A 301 -32.22 -5.44 -48.28
C ALA A 301 -33.62 -5.69 -48.86
N PRO A 302 -34.31 -4.69 -49.43
CA PRO A 302 -35.60 -4.89 -50.06
C PRO A 302 -35.42 -5.85 -51.25
N ARG A 303 -36.19 -6.94 -51.25
CA ARG A 303 -36.28 -7.85 -52.39
C ARG A 303 -37.03 -7.14 -53.51
N ALA A 304 -36.39 -7.04 -54.68
CA ALA A 304 -37.01 -6.66 -55.94
C ALA A 304 -37.64 -7.89 -56.61
#